data_AF-A0A9J7HW35-F1
#
_entry.id   AF-A0A9J7HW35-F1
#
_cell.length_a   1.000
_cell.length_b   1.000
_cell.length_c   1.000
_cell.angle_alpha   90.00
_cell.angle_beta   90.00
_cell.angle_gamma   90.00
#
_symmetry.space_group_name_H-M   'P 1'
#
loop_
_entity.id
_entity.type
_entity.pdbx_description
1 polymer ?
#
loop_
_entity_poly.entity_id
_entity_poly.type
_entity_poly.pdbx_seq_one_letter_code
_entity_poly.pdbx_strand_id
1 'polypeptide(L)'
;MTACIYNHVDTVKRLIELGARPDLPDSYIDDMRGNLSTESMQLVQEARKSKLLRCCNPKCGKPGYRKTMKLCGRCKLTRYCSRDCQIQHWSVGHKKCCGHDAYTNDGPSPFFKFFKSMADDLIAQACARAKEL
;
A
#
# COMPACT_ATOMS: atom_id res chain seq x y z
N MET A 1 1.76 3.21 -8.47
CA MET A 1 1.93 4.35 -9.41
C MET A 1 2.03 3.93 -10.87
N THR A 2 2.38 2.68 -11.20
CA THR A 2 2.52 2.17 -12.58
C THR A 2 1.30 2.43 -13.49
N ALA A 3 0.07 2.22 -13.00
CA ALA A 3 -1.14 2.49 -13.79
C ALA A 3 -1.31 3.98 -14.19
N CYS A 4 -0.82 4.91 -13.36
CA CYS A 4 -0.84 6.34 -13.68
C CYS A 4 0.22 6.69 -14.75
N ILE A 5 1.39 6.06 -14.69
CA ILE A 5 2.49 6.26 -15.66
C ILE A 5 2.02 5.90 -17.07
N TYR A 6 1.29 4.79 -17.23
CA TYR A 6 0.77 4.34 -18.52
C TYR A 6 -0.63 4.89 -18.86
N ASN A 7 -1.14 5.86 -18.09
CA ASN A 7 -2.47 6.45 -18.25
C ASN A 7 -3.63 5.42 -18.39
N HIS A 8 -3.60 4.33 -17.62
CA HIS A 8 -4.70 3.37 -17.56
C HIS A 8 -5.83 3.92 -16.69
N VAL A 9 -6.62 4.85 -17.23
CA VAL A 9 -7.63 5.64 -16.52
C VAL A 9 -8.61 4.77 -15.75
N ASP A 10 -9.18 3.73 -16.39
CA ASP A 10 -10.15 2.84 -15.74
C ASP A 10 -9.54 2.06 -14.58
N THR A 11 -8.29 1.63 -14.72
CA THR A 11 -7.57 0.94 -13.65
C THR A 11 -7.36 1.87 -12.47
N VAL A 12 -6.94 3.11 -12.72
CA VAL A 12 -6.73 4.13 -11.67
C VAL A 12 -8.04 4.45 -10.96
N LYS A 13 -9.12 4.69 -11.72
CA LYS A 13 -10.46 4.91 -11.18
C LYS A 13 -10.90 3.73 -10.31
N ARG A 14 -10.74 2.50 -10.81
CA ARG A 14 -11.11 1.30 -10.06
C ARG A 14 -10.32 1.13 -8.77
N LEU A 15 -9.02 1.42 -8.78
CA LEU A 15 -8.19 1.37 -7.58
C LEU A 15 -8.66 2.39 -6.53
N ILE A 16 -8.99 3.62 -6.95
CA ILE A 16 -9.53 4.66 -6.05
C ILE A 16 -10.88 4.23 -5.47
N GLU A 17 -11.77 3.64 -6.28
CA GLU A 17 -13.07 3.10 -5.83
C GLU A 17 -12.90 1.99 -4.78
N LEU A 18 -11.91 1.11 -4.98
CA LEU A 18 -11.59 0.03 -4.05
C LEU A 18 -10.83 0.50 -2.80
N GLY A 19 -10.57 1.81 -2.67
CA GLY A 19 -9.99 2.40 -1.47
C GLY A 19 -8.46 2.41 -1.44
N ALA A 20 -7.80 2.32 -2.60
CA ALA A 20 -6.39 2.66 -2.70
C ALA A 20 -6.18 4.07 -2.16
N ARG A 21 -5.12 4.26 -1.36
CA ARG A 21 -4.77 5.53 -0.72
C ARG A 21 -3.84 6.33 -1.62
N PRO A 22 -4.32 7.34 -2.36
CA PRO A 22 -3.45 8.15 -3.21
C PRO A 22 -2.59 9.12 -2.40
N ASP A 23 -2.92 9.34 -1.12
CA ASP A 23 -2.26 10.26 -0.19
C ASP A 23 -1.01 9.69 0.45
N LEU A 24 -0.72 8.39 0.28
CA LEU A 24 0.49 7.79 0.84
C LEU A 24 1.69 8.19 -0.03
N PRO A 25 2.67 8.96 0.50
CA PRO A 25 3.89 9.24 -0.23
C PRO A 25 4.71 7.95 -0.31
N ASP A 26 4.94 7.45 -1.52
CA ASP A 26 5.95 6.41 -1.74
C ASP A 26 7.30 7.09 -1.50
N SER A 27 8.04 6.61 -0.49
CA SER A 27 9.32 7.16 -0.02
C SER A 27 10.45 7.18 -1.06
N TYR A 28 10.20 6.70 -2.28
CA TYR A 28 11.21 6.47 -3.31
C TYR A 28 11.01 7.31 -4.60
N ILE A 29 9.86 7.96 -4.81
CA ILE A 29 9.57 8.60 -6.11
C ILE A 29 8.83 9.92 -5.92
N ASP A 30 9.53 10.95 -5.43
CA ASP A 30 9.00 12.32 -5.50
C ASP A 30 9.59 13.15 -6.66
N ASP A 31 10.67 12.68 -7.29
CA ASP A 31 11.53 13.52 -8.15
C ASP A 31 11.44 13.27 -9.66
N MET A 32 10.49 12.46 -10.12
CA MET A 32 10.22 12.24 -11.57
C MET A 32 8.81 12.72 -11.95
N ARG A 33 8.27 13.72 -11.24
CA ARG A 33 6.98 14.35 -11.58
C ARG A 33 7.18 15.34 -12.72
N GLY A 34 7.52 14.82 -13.90
CA GLY A 34 7.34 15.56 -15.14
C GLY A 34 5.88 15.98 -15.28
N ASN A 35 5.64 17.16 -15.85
CA ASN A 35 4.33 17.79 -16.10
C ASN A 35 3.44 17.01 -17.10
N LEU A 36 3.37 15.68 -17.00
CA LEU A 36 2.45 14.90 -17.82
C LEU A 36 1.06 14.96 -17.17
N SER A 37 0.28 15.97 -17.58
CA SER A 37 -1.13 16.16 -17.25
C SER A 37 -1.99 15.08 -17.92
N THR A 38 -1.84 13.83 -17.48
CA THR A 38 -2.71 12.74 -17.93
C THR A 38 -4.02 12.74 -17.14
N GLU A 39 -5.11 12.25 -17.75
CA GLU A 39 -6.40 12.10 -17.08
C GLU A 39 -6.30 11.27 -15.79
N SER A 40 -5.50 10.20 -15.81
CA SER A 40 -5.20 9.40 -14.62
C SER A 40 -4.55 10.21 -13.48
N MET A 41 -3.66 11.16 -13.79
CA MET A 41 -3.06 12.04 -12.79
C MET A 41 -4.07 13.03 -12.21
N GLN A 42 -4.99 13.53 -13.03
CA GLN A 42 -6.09 14.39 -12.56
C GLN A 42 -7.02 13.65 -11.59
N LEU A 43 -7.37 12.39 -11.87
CA LEU A 43 -8.15 11.55 -10.96
C LEU A 43 -7.46 11.36 -9.60
N VAL A 44 -6.16 11.12 -9.61
CA VAL A 44 -5.37 10.96 -8.37
C VAL A 44 -5.29 12.28 -7.60
N GLN A 45 -5.09 13.41 -8.28
CA GLN A 45 -5.07 14.72 -7.65
C GLN A 45 -6.42 15.06 -7.01
N GLU A 46 -7.53 14.78 -7.69
CA GLU A 46 -8.87 15.01 -7.15
C GLU A 46 -9.13 14.12 -5.92
N ALA A 47 -8.78 12.83 -6.01
CA ALA A 47 -8.88 11.93 -4.87
C ALA A 47 -8.05 12.42 -3.66
N ARG A 48 -6.83 12.92 -3.88
CA ARG A 48 -6.00 13.56 -2.83
C ARG A 48 -6.67 14.79 -2.24
N LYS A 49 -7.21 15.69 -3.07
CA LYS A 49 -7.89 16.93 -2.64
C LYS A 49 -9.11 16.64 -1.78
N SER A 50 -9.89 15.62 -2.14
CA SER A 50 -11.10 15.24 -1.41
C SER A 50 -10.84 14.82 0.04
N LYS A 51 -9.65 14.28 0.35
CA LYS A 51 -9.28 13.71 1.66
C LYS A 51 -10.27 12.64 2.16
N LEU A 52 -11.06 12.07 1.26
CA LEU A 52 -12.03 11.02 1.57
C LEU A 52 -11.33 9.66 1.64
N LEU A 53 -11.67 8.90 2.67
CA LEU A 53 -11.28 7.51 2.84
C LEU A 53 -12.47 6.62 2.48
N ARG A 54 -12.20 5.43 1.95
CA ARG A 54 -13.24 4.44 1.63
C ARG A 54 -13.43 3.46 2.79
N CYS A 55 -14.67 3.01 2.97
CA CYS A 55 -14.99 1.92 3.89
C CYS A 55 -14.28 0.63 3.45
N CYS A 56 -13.56 -0.03 4.37
CA CYS A 56 -12.83 -1.26 4.07
C CYS A 56 -13.73 -2.48 3.80
N ASN A 57 -15.04 -2.39 4.02
CA ASN A 57 -15.97 -3.43 3.58
C ASN A 57 -16.09 -3.38 2.04
N PRO A 58 -15.62 -4.39 1.29
CA PRO A 58 -15.57 -4.36 -0.18
C PRO A 58 -16.95 -4.24 -0.83
N LYS A 59 -18.01 -4.70 -0.15
CA LYS A 59 -19.40 -4.57 -0.63
C LYS A 59 -19.99 -3.17 -0.37
N CYS A 60 -19.29 -2.31 0.35
CA CYS A 60 -19.76 -0.98 0.74
C CYS A 60 -19.01 0.14 0.03
N GLY A 61 -17.70 0.28 0.26
CA GLY A 61 -16.90 1.34 -0.38
C GLY A 61 -17.37 2.79 -0.13
N LYS A 62 -18.28 3.04 0.83
CA LYS A 62 -18.79 4.39 1.10
C LYS A 62 -17.64 5.33 1.48
N PRO A 63 -17.56 6.53 0.89
CA PRO A 63 -16.54 7.50 1.23
C PRO A 63 -16.87 8.17 2.57
N GLY A 64 -15.86 8.57 3.30
CA GLY A 64 -16.02 9.33 4.54
C GLY A 64 -14.71 9.99 4.97
N TYR A 65 -14.84 11.06 5.75
CA TYR A 65 -13.68 11.73 6.33
C TYR A 65 -13.07 10.89 7.44
N ARG A 66 -11.76 11.06 7.68
CA ARG A 66 -11.05 10.37 8.77
C ARG A 66 -11.76 10.47 10.12
N LYS A 67 -12.40 11.61 10.41
CA LYS A 67 -13.16 11.88 11.64
C LYS A 67 -14.50 11.15 11.74
N THR A 68 -15.17 10.85 10.62
CA THR A 68 -16.47 10.19 10.61
C THR A 68 -16.35 8.66 10.51
N MET A 69 -15.20 8.17 10.07
CA MET A 69 -14.92 6.76 9.86
C MET A 69 -14.42 6.09 11.15
N LYS A 70 -15.04 4.97 11.51
CA LYS A 70 -14.73 4.20 12.72
C LYS A 70 -13.57 3.24 12.47
N LEU A 71 -12.59 3.21 13.36
CA LEU A 71 -11.51 2.25 13.31
C LEU A 71 -11.97 0.88 13.85
N CYS A 72 -11.35 -0.18 13.36
CA CYS A 72 -11.42 -1.46 14.05
C CYS A 72 -10.86 -1.30 15.46
N GLY A 73 -11.67 -1.59 16.49
CA GLY A 73 -11.25 -1.45 17.89
C GLY A 73 -10.06 -2.34 18.29
N ARG A 74 -9.82 -3.43 17.54
CA ARG A 74 -8.72 -4.36 17.80
C ARG A 74 -7.41 -3.89 17.17
N CYS A 75 -7.34 -3.86 15.84
CA CYS A 75 -6.08 -3.53 15.16
C CYS A 75 -5.84 -2.04 14.98
N LYS A 76 -6.88 -1.19 14.99
CA LYS A 76 -6.80 0.24 14.69
C LYS A 76 -6.18 0.56 13.30
N LEU A 77 -6.12 -0.42 12.40
CA LEU A 77 -5.57 -0.27 11.04
C LEU A 77 -6.67 0.00 10.00
N THR A 78 -7.76 -0.78 10.01
CA THR A 78 -8.85 -0.67 9.02
C THR A 78 -9.96 0.27 9.48
N ARG A 79 -10.60 0.97 8.54
CA ARG A 79 -11.69 1.94 8.80
C ARG A 79 -13.01 1.51 8.16
N TYR A 80 -14.11 1.81 8.83
CA TYR A 80 -15.47 1.49 8.41
C TYR A 80 -16.39 2.70 8.57
N CYS A 81 -17.39 2.82 7.69
CA CYS A 81 -18.41 3.85 7.84
C CYS A 81 -19.41 3.53 8.97
N SER A 82 -19.59 2.26 9.32
CA SER A 82 -20.50 1.81 10.39
C SER A 82 -19.98 0.56 11.09
N ARG A 83 -20.60 0.22 12.24
CA ARG A 83 -20.32 -1.02 12.96
C ARG A 83 -20.76 -2.24 12.14
N ASP A 84 -21.85 -2.14 11.39
CA ASP A 84 -22.36 -3.23 10.56
C ASP A 84 -21.37 -3.59 9.45
N CYS A 85 -20.76 -2.59 8.82
CA CYS A 85 -19.71 -2.81 7.83
C CYS A 85 -18.48 -3.51 8.43
N GLN A 86 -18.12 -3.19 9.68
CA GLN A 86 -17.06 -3.89 10.38
C GLN A 86 -17.44 -5.36 10.62
N ILE A 87 -18.65 -5.65 11.07
CA ILE A 87 -19.13 -7.02 11.34
C ILE A 87 -19.17 -7.85 10.07
N GLN A 88 -19.70 -7.29 8.98
CA GLN A 88 -19.73 -7.95 7.68
C GLN A 88 -18.33 -8.22 7.15
N HIS A 89 -17.42 -7.25 7.23
CA HIS A 89 -16.04 -7.45 6.79
C HIS A 89 -15.28 -8.44 7.71
N TRP A 90 -15.64 -8.50 9.00
CA TRP A 90 -15.06 -9.42 9.97
C TRP A 90 -15.25 -10.88 9.57
N SER A 91 -16.48 -11.27 9.24
CA SER A 91 -16.83 -12.66 8.90
C SER A 91 -16.23 -13.11 7.57
N VAL A 92 -16.13 -12.22 6.58
CA VAL A 92 -15.66 -12.57 5.23
C VAL A 92 -14.15 -12.58 5.06
N GLY A 93 -13.39 -11.97 5.97
CA GLY A 93 -11.92 -11.99 5.83
C GLY A 93 -11.12 -11.23 6.87
N HIS A 94 -11.62 -10.10 7.39
CA HIS A 94 -10.80 -9.23 8.25
C HIS A 94 -10.30 -9.95 9.51
N LYS A 95 -11.04 -10.92 10.05
CA LYS A 95 -10.61 -11.74 11.19
C LYS A 95 -9.22 -12.35 10.98
N LYS A 96 -8.88 -12.77 9.76
CA LYS A 96 -7.61 -13.45 9.44
C LYS A 96 -6.40 -12.52 9.41
N CYS A 97 -6.60 -11.23 9.13
CA CYS A 97 -5.54 -10.22 9.03
C CYS A 97 -5.61 -9.17 10.15
N CYS A 98 -6.53 -9.30 11.09
CA CYS A 98 -6.70 -8.32 12.15
C CYS A 98 -5.50 -8.34 13.12
N GLY A 99 -4.78 -7.23 13.21
CA GLY A 99 -3.61 -7.08 14.08
C GLY A 99 -2.29 -7.43 13.39
N HIS A 100 -2.34 -7.78 12.11
CA HIS A 100 -1.18 -7.94 11.26
C HIS A 100 -1.12 -6.71 10.36
N ASP A 101 -0.34 -5.72 10.73
CA ASP A 101 0.24 -4.81 9.75
C ASP A 101 1.19 -5.61 8.86
N ALA A 102 1.04 -5.46 7.55
CA ALA A 102 1.92 -6.13 6.58
C ALA A 102 3.41 -5.74 6.71
N TYR A 103 3.74 -4.84 7.64
CA TYR A 103 5.05 -4.21 7.79
C TYR A 103 5.47 -4.01 9.26
N THR A 104 5.08 -4.88 10.20
CA THR A 104 5.74 -4.98 11.53
C THR A 104 6.77 -6.09 11.58
N ASN A 105 7.50 -6.27 10.48
CA ASN A 105 8.80 -6.90 10.62
C ASN A 105 9.75 -5.78 11.07
N ASP A 106 10.00 -5.71 12.37
CA ASP A 106 11.15 -4.97 12.93
C ASP A 106 12.50 -5.55 12.45
N GLY A 107 12.46 -6.62 11.63
CA GLY A 107 13.60 -7.24 10.98
C GLY A 107 13.67 -6.94 9.47
N PRO A 108 14.88 -7.03 8.88
CA PRO A 108 15.05 -6.89 7.45
C PRO A 108 14.14 -7.87 6.70
N SER A 109 13.53 -7.39 5.61
CA SER A 109 12.58 -8.18 4.82
C SER A 109 13.21 -9.53 4.45
N PRO A 110 12.45 -10.63 4.41
CA PRO A 110 12.98 -11.94 4.00
C PRO A 110 13.72 -11.87 2.66
N PHE A 111 13.26 -10.99 1.77
CA PHE A 111 13.91 -10.70 0.50
C PHE A 111 15.29 -10.07 0.70
N PHE A 112 15.42 -9.05 1.54
CA PHE A 112 16.71 -8.42 1.85
C PHE A 112 17.68 -9.42 2.50
N LYS A 113 17.21 -10.29 3.40
CA LYS A 113 18.04 -11.34 4.01
C LYS A 113 18.60 -12.31 2.96
N PHE A 114 17.77 -12.70 2.01
CA PHE A 114 18.16 -13.60 0.91
C PHE A 114 19.25 -12.98 0.03
N PHE A 115 19.06 -11.73 -0.42
CA PHE A 115 20.06 -11.05 -1.25
C PHE A 115 21.37 -10.76 -0.50
N LYS A 116 21.29 -10.41 0.78
CA LYS A 116 22.47 -10.21 1.61
C LYS A 116 23.30 -11.49 1.73
N SER A 117 22.65 -12.65 1.97
CA SER A 117 23.33 -13.95 1.99
C SER A 117 24.06 -14.23 0.67
N MET A 118 23.41 -14.01 -0.48
CA MET A 118 24.03 -14.24 -1.78
C MET A 118 25.23 -13.32 -2.03
N ALA A 119 25.15 -12.07 -1.59
CA ALA A 119 26.25 -11.11 -1.71
C ALA A 119 27.43 -11.50 -0.80
N ASP A 120 27.15 -11.88 0.45
CA ASP A 120 28.15 -12.33 1.41
C ASP A 120 28.87 -13.59 0.90
N ASP A 121 28.14 -14.53 0.29
CA ASP A 121 28.69 -15.74 -0.35
C ASP A 121 29.58 -15.41 -1.56
N LEU A 122 29.16 -14.45 -2.41
CA LEU A 122 29.96 -14.00 -3.55
C LEU A 122 31.28 -13.34 -3.10
N ILE A 123 31.21 -12.49 -2.07
CA ILE A 123 32.37 -11.81 -1.51
C ILE A 123 33.33 -12.84 -0.91
N ALA A 124 32.82 -13.83 -0.17
CA ALA A 124 33.64 -14.90 0.39
C ALA A 124 34.37 -15.71 -0.71
N GLN A 125 33.68 -16.05 -1.80
CA GLN A 125 34.29 -16.74 -2.94
C GLN A 125 35.35 -15.90 -3.64
N ALA A 126 35.11 -14.60 -3.83
CA ALA A 126 36.07 -13.69 -4.43
C ALA A 126 37.34 -13.52 -3.55
N CYS A 127 37.16 -13.38 -2.23
CA CYS A 127 38.27 -13.29 -1.29
C CYS A 127 39.08 -14.59 -1.19
N ALA A 128 38.44 -15.77 -1.31
CA ALA A 128 39.14 -17.05 -1.34
C ALA A 128 40.04 -17.17 -2.57
N ARG A 129 39.53 -16.80 -3.75
CA ARG A 129 40.29 -16.82 -5.01
C ARG A 129 41.46 -15.83 -5.03
N ALA A 130 41.31 -14.68 -4.37
CA ALA A 130 42.38 -13.67 -4.29
C ALA A 130 43.54 -14.06 -3.36
N LYS A 131 43.36 -15.06 -2.49
CA LYS A 131 44.43 -15.58 -1.60
C LYS A 131 45.25 -16.70 -2.23
N GLU A 132 44.83 -17.20 -3.38
CA GLU A 132 45.54 -18.24 -4.15
C GLU A 132 46.40 -17.65 -5.30
N LEU A 133 46.52 -16.32 -5.35
CA LEU A 133 47.44 -15.55 -6.20
C LEU A 133 48.57 -14.94 -5.36
#